data_AF-A0A3C1RHL3-F1
#
_entry.id   AF-A0A3C1RHL3-F1
#
_cell.length_a   1.000
_cell.length_b   1.000
_cell.length_c   1.000
_cell.angle_alpha   90.00
_cell.angle_beta   90.00
_cell.angle_gamma   90.00
#
_symmetry.space_group_name_H-M   'P 1'
#
loop_
_entity.id
_entity.type
_entity.pdbx_description
1 polymer ?
#
loop_
_entity_poly.entity_id
_entity_poly.type
_entity_poly.pdbx_seq_one_letter_code
_entity_poly.pdbx_strand_id
1 'polypeptide(L)'
;DKNLRQFIIDECYIDGIVSLPLNTFFTTNKKTYILCLTKKANKKDVQTDPVFTYLVSEMGETRDVYRFDIDQDDLNEAVTLYSFFKGNKASFAKINTDKRCKVFPFTDFTSSLENSWIIDKWWSEEEKIELGISEKKDKLGLLDFSSLVEDMSISLKTFQEGIKELSEKKKSELNKKAYKLKDLFDIEKGKSLYTKNYGNLNKGDNPVYSASNNAPLTYIKTNDYDGQYLTWATNGFAGYMMLIEGKFSINGDRGLLKSKMPNINLLYVKNIVEPKLRELAKGRKGENGSDEFTKVYPKMVEEVEIIMPIDENGKFDLETQKDIVDKILYVEDIKKTIEEYKYQIENLIIEINDNSMLKHFSIDELFEIIGEENLTKKFIDKNKGEYPVYSGQIENGGVFGYIKSFKYDETLLTWVTYGNSGHIKLRSGKFNIGRNNCGLRPLTKDVDLEYVKYIAEPIFIENVKGEKQKSLPQSIVKKLQIPFPVKSDGTIDLVAQKELSNKYKKIELFKKSILEELDRISKTEIDFE
;
A
#
# COMPACT_ATOMS: atom_id res chain seq x y z
N ASP A 1 9.45 -19.66 16.54
CA ASP A 1 9.86 -20.76 15.64
C ASP A 1 11.30 -21.28 15.80
N LYS A 2 12.09 -20.81 16.77
CA LYS A 2 13.45 -21.34 17.05
C LYS A 2 13.46 -22.86 17.19
N ASN A 3 12.59 -23.42 18.03
CA ASN A 3 12.54 -24.86 18.31
C ASN A 3 12.24 -25.68 17.05
N LEU A 4 11.39 -25.16 16.14
CA LEU A 4 11.09 -25.81 14.87
C LEU A 4 12.32 -25.80 13.94
N ARG A 5 13.04 -24.68 13.86
CA ARG A 5 14.28 -24.60 13.08
C ARG A 5 15.36 -25.52 13.63
N GLN A 6 15.49 -25.59 14.96
CA GLN A 6 16.42 -26.53 15.60
C GLN A 6 16.05 -27.97 15.26
N PHE A 7 14.76 -28.32 15.37
CA PHE A 7 14.28 -29.65 14.99
C PHE A 7 14.58 -29.97 13.51
N ILE A 8 14.38 -29.02 12.59
CA ILE A 8 14.73 -29.20 11.18
C ILE A 8 16.24 -29.42 11.01
N ILE A 9 17.08 -28.64 11.70
CA ILE A 9 18.55 -28.83 11.67
C ILE A 9 18.95 -30.21 12.20
N ASP A 10 18.32 -30.70 13.26
CA ASP A 10 18.66 -31.97 13.90
C ASP A 10 18.22 -33.17 13.05
N GLU A 11 17.08 -33.07 12.36
CA GLU A 11 16.45 -34.18 11.66
C GLU A 11 16.71 -34.20 10.15
N CYS A 12 17.03 -33.06 9.54
CA CYS A 12 17.08 -32.89 8.09
C CYS A 12 18.35 -32.17 7.60
N TYR A 13 18.77 -32.52 6.40
CA TYR A 13 19.56 -31.65 5.54
C TYR A 13 18.62 -30.60 4.92
N ILE A 14 19.06 -29.35 4.88
CA ILE A 14 18.38 -28.25 4.21
C ILE A 14 19.02 -28.12 2.83
N ASP A 15 18.30 -28.57 1.80
CA ASP A 15 18.83 -28.56 0.43
C ASP A 15 18.57 -27.21 -0.26
N GLY A 16 17.49 -26.54 0.10
CA GLY A 16 17.22 -25.20 -0.41
C GLY A 16 16.00 -24.49 0.19
N ILE A 17 15.97 -23.18 0.00
CA ILE A 17 14.83 -22.31 0.31
C ILE A 17 14.54 -21.42 -0.90
N VAL A 18 13.31 -21.44 -1.42
CA VAL A 18 12.88 -20.55 -2.50
C VAL A 18 11.82 -19.60 -1.97
N SER A 19 12.07 -18.30 -2.09
CA SER A 19 11.11 -17.24 -1.74
C SER A 19 10.14 -17.07 -2.89
N LEU A 20 8.85 -17.10 -2.59
CA LEU A 20 7.78 -16.90 -3.55
C LEU A 20 7.19 -15.48 -3.40
N PRO A 21 6.66 -14.92 -4.49
CA PRO A 21 6.06 -13.60 -4.46
C PRO A 21 4.83 -13.55 -3.53
N LEU A 22 4.45 -12.32 -3.13
CA LEU A 22 3.18 -12.15 -2.41
C LEU A 22 2.01 -12.56 -3.30
N ASN A 23 0.95 -13.06 -2.67
CA ASN A 23 -0.25 -13.58 -3.32
C ASN A 23 -0.04 -14.83 -4.18
N THR A 24 1.10 -15.54 -4.05
CA THR A 24 1.25 -16.86 -4.69
C THR A 24 0.17 -17.85 -4.27
N PHE A 25 -0.40 -17.72 -3.07
CA PHE A 25 -1.62 -18.42 -2.70
C PHE A 25 -2.69 -17.37 -2.39
N PHE A 26 -3.62 -17.15 -3.33
CA PHE A 26 -4.61 -16.06 -3.31
C PHE A 26 -5.36 -15.89 -1.98
N THR A 27 -5.57 -16.96 -1.22
CA THR A 27 -6.24 -16.92 0.10
C THR A 27 -5.38 -16.35 1.22
N THR A 28 -4.10 -16.09 0.95
CA THR A 28 -3.10 -15.72 1.95
C THR A 28 -2.19 -14.60 1.40
N ASN A 29 -2.44 -13.35 1.79
CA ASN A 29 -1.55 -12.23 1.50
C ASN A 29 -0.30 -12.26 2.42
N LYS A 30 0.43 -13.38 2.42
CA LYS A 30 1.66 -13.58 3.19
C LYS A 30 2.73 -14.09 2.24
N LYS A 31 3.98 -13.72 2.53
CA LYS A 31 5.12 -14.28 1.83
C LYS A 31 5.24 -15.76 2.11
N THR A 32 5.46 -16.54 1.06
CA THR A 32 5.49 -18.01 1.12
C THR A 32 6.83 -18.51 0.63
N TYR A 33 7.25 -19.67 1.13
CA TYR A 33 8.56 -20.24 0.82
C TYR A 33 8.40 -21.72 0.49
N ILE A 34 9.20 -22.20 -0.47
CA ILE A 34 9.43 -23.63 -0.68
C ILE A 34 10.65 -24.01 0.14
N LEU A 35 10.49 -24.94 1.07
CA LEU A 35 11.58 -25.48 1.88
C LEU A 35 11.90 -26.90 1.41
N CYS A 36 13.08 -27.10 0.85
CA CYS A 36 13.57 -28.38 0.35
C CYS A 36 14.39 -29.08 1.45
N LEU A 37 13.93 -30.26 1.90
CA LEU A 37 14.56 -31.01 2.99
C LEU A 37 14.82 -32.46 2.58
N THR A 38 15.97 -32.98 3.00
CA THR A 38 16.28 -34.41 2.95
C THR A 38 16.46 -34.94 4.38
N LYS A 39 15.69 -35.95 4.77
CA LYS A 39 15.80 -36.52 6.12
C LYS A 39 17.18 -37.15 6.34
N LYS A 40 17.80 -36.87 7.48
CA LYS A 40 19.07 -37.49 7.88
C LYS A 40 18.85 -38.96 8.22
N ALA A 41 19.73 -39.82 7.73
CA ALA A 41 19.78 -41.22 8.16
C ALA A 41 20.30 -41.32 9.60
N ASN A 42 21.27 -40.47 9.96
CA ASN A 42 21.81 -40.35 11.31
C ASN A 42 21.70 -38.91 11.80
N LYS A 43 20.99 -38.70 12.92
CA LYS A 43 20.76 -37.37 13.52
C LYS A 43 22.04 -36.69 14.01
N LYS A 44 23.13 -37.44 14.18
CA LYS A 44 24.43 -36.88 14.55
C LYS A 44 25.18 -36.26 13.36
N ASP A 45 24.70 -36.48 12.14
CA ASP A 45 25.34 -35.93 10.95
C ASP A 45 25.18 -34.40 10.93
N VAL A 46 26.28 -33.70 10.71
CA VAL A 46 26.30 -32.24 10.57
C VAL A 46 26.39 -31.90 9.09
N GLN A 47 25.46 -31.09 8.60
CA GLN A 47 25.48 -30.64 7.21
C GLN A 47 26.69 -29.75 6.96
N THR A 48 27.52 -30.12 5.99
CA THR A 48 28.63 -29.28 5.49
C THR A 48 28.31 -28.67 4.14
N ASP A 49 27.42 -29.30 3.38
CA ASP A 49 26.98 -28.81 2.09
C ASP A 49 26.26 -27.47 2.22
N PRO A 50 26.47 -26.55 1.28
CA PRO A 50 25.74 -25.28 1.28
C PRO A 50 24.25 -25.51 0.96
N VAL A 51 23.46 -24.45 1.11
CA VAL A 51 22.02 -24.43 0.88
C VAL A 51 21.71 -23.56 -0.33
N PHE A 52 20.91 -24.08 -1.26
CA PHE A 52 20.43 -23.32 -2.40
C PHE A 52 19.38 -22.30 -1.98
N THR A 53 19.47 -21.06 -2.44
CA THR A 53 18.43 -20.05 -2.20
C THR A 53 18.09 -19.28 -3.46
N TYR A 54 16.81 -18.94 -3.61
CA TYR A 54 16.33 -18.24 -4.80
C TYR A 54 15.17 -17.27 -4.50
N LEU A 55 15.14 -16.11 -5.16
CA LEU A 55 14.06 -15.13 -5.07
C LEU A 55 13.20 -15.12 -6.34
N VAL A 56 11.96 -15.57 -6.24
CA VAL A 56 10.97 -15.55 -7.33
C VAL A 56 10.16 -14.26 -7.25
N SER A 57 10.09 -13.49 -8.34
CA SER A 57 9.22 -12.30 -8.45
C SER A 57 7.94 -12.64 -9.20
N GLU A 58 8.05 -13.44 -10.26
CA GLU A 58 6.94 -13.98 -11.03
C GLU A 58 7.14 -15.48 -11.29
N MET A 59 6.04 -16.21 -11.45
CA MET A 59 6.02 -17.67 -11.57
C MET A 59 5.36 -18.16 -12.85
N GLY A 60 5.42 -17.37 -13.92
CA GLY A 60 4.81 -17.69 -15.21
C GLY A 60 3.30 -17.50 -15.26
N GLU A 61 2.67 -17.08 -14.15
CA GLU A 61 1.25 -16.74 -14.07
C GLU A 61 1.01 -15.51 -13.20
N THR A 62 -0.06 -14.76 -13.50
CA THR A 62 -0.60 -13.69 -12.67
C THR A 62 -1.01 -14.22 -11.29
N ARG A 63 -0.91 -13.34 -10.30
CA ARG A 63 -1.08 -13.66 -8.87
C ARG A 63 -2.46 -13.30 -8.33
N ASP A 64 -3.42 -13.12 -9.23
CA ASP A 64 -4.83 -12.91 -8.92
C ASP A 64 -5.62 -14.23 -8.95
N VAL A 65 -6.95 -14.16 -8.80
CA VAL A 65 -7.84 -15.33 -8.80
C VAL A 65 -7.82 -16.07 -10.14
N TYR A 66 -7.46 -15.39 -11.23
CA TYR A 66 -7.64 -15.83 -12.60
C TYR A 66 -6.44 -16.59 -13.15
N ARG A 67 -5.22 -16.32 -12.65
CA ARG A 67 -4.01 -17.10 -12.97
C ARG A 67 -3.72 -17.17 -14.48
N PHE A 68 -3.82 -16.04 -15.17
CA PHE A 68 -3.38 -15.91 -16.57
C PHE A 68 -1.89 -16.10 -16.69
N ASP A 69 -1.44 -16.77 -17.75
CA ASP A 69 -0.02 -16.93 -18.07
C ASP A 69 0.64 -15.56 -18.32
N ILE A 70 1.89 -15.41 -17.89
CA ILE A 70 2.75 -14.24 -18.14
C ILE A 70 4.15 -14.69 -18.58
N ASP A 71 4.83 -13.83 -19.34
CA ASP A 71 6.14 -14.19 -19.93
C ASP A 71 7.25 -14.41 -18.89
N GLN A 72 7.18 -13.74 -17.73
CA GLN A 72 8.21 -13.85 -16.69
C GLN A 72 7.93 -15.04 -15.77
N ASP A 73 8.83 -16.02 -15.77
CA ASP A 73 8.77 -17.22 -14.91
C ASP A 73 10.11 -17.49 -14.22
N ASP A 74 10.34 -16.78 -13.10
CA ASP A 74 11.53 -16.97 -12.28
C ASP A 74 11.49 -18.33 -11.54
N LEU A 75 10.31 -18.92 -11.34
CA LEU A 75 10.15 -20.19 -10.63
C LEU A 75 10.67 -21.36 -11.48
N ASN A 76 10.39 -21.38 -12.78
CA ASN A 76 10.90 -22.39 -13.68
C ASN A 76 12.43 -22.31 -13.81
N GLU A 77 13.01 -21.11 -13.83
CA GLU A 77 14.46 -20.93 -13.78
C GLU A 77 15.05 -21.47 -12.47
N ALA A 78 14.40 -21.18 -11.32
CA ALA A 78 14.81 -21.73 -10.03
C ALA A 78 14.84 -23.27 -10.02
N VAL A 79 13.88 -23.94 -10.66
CA VAL A 79 13.84 -25.42 -10.79
C VAL A 79 15.03 -25.94 -11.59
N THR A 80 15.38 -25.25 -12.69
CA THR A 80 16.52 -25.56 -13.54
C THR A 80 17.83 -25.44 -12.77
N LEU A 81 18.05 -24.30 -12.12
CA LEU A 81 19.25 -24.03 -11.32
C LEU A 81 19.37 -24.96 -10.10
N TYR A 82 18.27 -25.27 -9.43
CA TYR A 82 18.27 -26.23 -8.32
C TYR A 82 18.69 -27.64 -8.80
N SER A 83 18.33 -28.02 -10.03
CA SER A 83 18.75 -29.30 -10.62
C SER A 83 20.26 -29.34 -10.88
N PHE A 84 20.85 -28.25 -11.33
CA PHE A 84 22.31 -28.12 -11.48
C PHE A 84 23.02 -28.12 -10.12
N PHE A 85 22.47 -27.38 -9.14
CA PHE A 85 22.99 -27.35 -7.78
C PHE A 85 23.06 -28.75 -7.16
N LYS A 86 22.00 -29.56 -7.28
CA LYS A 86 22.00 -30.95 -6.79
C LYS A 86 23.14 -31.80 -7.36
N GLY A 87 23.53 -31.56 -8.61
CA GLY A 87 24.62 -32.28 -9.27
C GLY A 87 26.02 -31.85 -8.83
N ASN A 88 26.19 -30.63 -8.31
CA ASN A 88 27.49 -30.10 -7.90
C ASN A 88 27.40 -29.04 -6.79
N LYS A 89 26.92 -29.44 -5.60
CA LYS A 89 26.65 -28.51 -4.48
C LYS A 89 27.84 -27.63 -4.10
N ALA A 90 29.05 -28.20 -4.08
CA ALA A 90 30.26 -27.50 -3.60
C ALA A 90 30.80 -26.45 -4.58
N SER A 91 30.63 -26.62 -5.89
CA SER A 91 31.17 -25.70 -6.90
C SER A 91 30.10 -24.94 -7.69
N PHE A 92 28.81 -25.22 -7.48
CA PHE A 92 27.71 -24.54 -8.18
C PHE A 92 27.79 -23.01 -8.07
N ALA A 93 28.16 -22.47 -6.90
CA ALA A 93 28.31 -21.03 -6.71
C ALA A 93 29.33 -20.37 -7.66
N LYS A 94 30.31 -21.12 -8.18
CA LYS A 94 31.32 -20.61 -9.13
C LYS A 94 30.81 -20.48 -10.56
N ILE A 95 29.74 -21.20 -10.89
CA ILE A 95 29.18 -21.27 -12.24
C ILE A 95 27.80 -20.59 -12.35
N ASN A 96 27.17 -20.28 -11.21
CA ASN A 96 25.91 -19.55 -11.19
C ASN A 96 26.13 -18.08 -11.55
N THR A 97 25.39 -17.61 -12.56
CA THR A 97 25.38 -16.20 -12.98
C THR A 97 24.06 -15.49 -12.66
N ASP A 98 23.03 -16.22 -12.23
CA ASP A 98 21.73 -15.63 -11.89
C ASP A 98 21.79 -14.94 -10.53
N LYS A 99 21.54 -13.63 -10.51
CA LYS A 99 21.53 -12.77 -9.32
C LYS A 99 20.38 -13.09 -8.36
N ARG A 100 19.31 -13.73 -8.84
CA ARG A 100 18.21 -14.24 -8.00
C ARG A 100 18.61 -15.49 -7.23
N CYS A 101 19.66 -16.18 -7.65
CA CYS A 101 20.19 -17.37 -7.00
C CYS A 101 21.41 -17.05 -6.13
N LYS A 102 21.36 -17.39 -4.85
CA LYS A 102 22.54 -17.39 -3.98
C LYS A 102 22.68 -18.73 -3.29
N VAL A 103 23.93 -19.09 -2.99
CA VAL A 103 24.27 -20.31 -2.27
C VAL A 103 24.89 -19.89 -0.96
N PHE A 104 24.25 -20.26 0.14
CA PHE A 104 24.73 -19.89 1.48
C PHE A 104 25.33 -21.09 2.20
N PRO A 105 26.46 -20.93 2.90
CA PRO A 105 26.99 -22.00 3.73
C PRO A 105 26.01 -22.34 4.85
N PHE A 106 25.95 -23.62 5.25
CA PHE A 106 25.03 -24.08 6.30
C PHE A 106 25.23 -23.38 7.66
N THR A 107 26.43 -22.83 7.90
CA THR A 107 26.74 -22.00 9.08
C THR A 107 25.84 -20.77 9.20
N ASP A 108 25.33 -20.24 8.09
CA ASP A 108 24.45 -19.06 8.10
C ASP A 108 23.06 -19.41 8.65
N PHE A 109 22.61 -20.66 8.43
CA PHE A 109 21.33 -21.16 8.95
C PHE A 109 21.40 -21.48 10.43
N THR A 110 22.54 -22.00 10.89
CA THR A 110 22.77 -22.28 12.33
C THR A 110 23.01 -20.99 13.11
N SER A 111 23.76 -20.02 12.57
CA SER A 111 23.95 -18.70 13.20
C SER A 111 22.67 -17.85 13.22
N SER A 112 21.75 -18.06 12.28
CA SER A 112 20.44 -17.40 12.24
C SER A 112 19.31 -18.15 12.96
N LEU A 113 19.63 -19.17 13.78
CA LEU A 113 18.65 -19.98 14.52
C LEU A 113 17.70 -19.13 15.39
N GLU A 114 18.25 -18.16 16.12
CA GLU A 114 17.51 -17.22 16.96
C GLU A 114 16.73 -16.18 16.12
N ASN A 115 17.14 -15.97 14.87
CA ASN A 115 16.57 -14.98 13.96
C ASN A 115 15.50 -15.62 13.05
N SER A 116 15.63 -15.48 11.73
CA SER A 116 14.68 -15.98 10.73
C SER A 116 15.42 -16.51 9.50
N TRP A 117 14.93 -17.59 8.89
CA TRP A 117 15.33 -18.07 7.55
C TRP A 117 14.53 -17.38 6.42
N ILE A 118 14.16 -16.12 6.62
CA ILE A 118 13.55 -15.29 5.57
C ILE A 118 14.69 -14.82 4.68
N ILE A 119 14.95 -15.58 3.61
CA ILE A 119 16.12 -15.41 2.75
C ILE A 119 16.11 -14.08 1.98
N ASP A 120 14.95 -13.44 1.79
CA ASP A 120 14.86 -12.11 1.17
C ASP A 120 15.70 -11.06 1.89
N LYS A 121 15.93 -11.23 3.20
CA LYS A 121 16.77 -10.32 3.98
C LYS A 121 18.27 -10.49 3.74
N TRP A 122 18.66 -11.52 2.98
CA TRP A 122 20.05 -11.83 2.67
C TRP A 122 20.48 -11.29 1.30
N TRP A 123 19.55 -10.66 0.57
CA TRP A 123 19.84 -9.73 -0.51
C TRP A 123 19.82 -8.30 0.04
N SER A 124 20.78 -7.48 -0.38
CA SER A 124 20.77 -6.06 -0.08
C SER A 124 19.64 -5.36 -0.82
N GLU A 125 19.29 -4.15 -0.40
CA GLU A 125 18.26 -3.38 -1.10
C GLU A 125 18.70 -2.99 -2.52
N GLU A 126 20.00 -2.72 -2.74
CA GLU A 126 20.55 -2.48 -4.08
C GLU A 126 20.36 -3.68 -5.00
N GLU A 127 20.62 -4.90 -4.50
CA GLU A 127 20.41 -6.13 -5.27
C GLU A 127 18.93 -6.35 -5.58
N LYS A 128 18.02 -6.05 -4.64
CA LYS A 128 16.57 -6.17 -4.87
C LYS A 128 16.05 -5.15 -5.87
N ILE A 129 16.59 -3.93 -5.85
CA ILE A 129 16.26 -2.88 -6.83
C ILE A 129 16.73 -3.31 -8.21
N GLU A 130 17.96 -3.80 -8.34
CA GLU A 130 18.48 -4.32 -9.61
C GLU A 130 17.62 -5.47 -10.15
N LEU A 131 17.13 -6.33 -9.26
CA LEU A 131 16.26 -7.45 -9.59
C LEU A 131 14.79 -7.07 -9.81
N GLY A 132 14.42 -5.78 -9.70
CA GLY A 132 13.03 -5.31 -9.81
C GLY A 132 12.10 -5.80 -8.70
N ILE A 133 12.64 -6.35 -7.60
CA ILE A 133 11.89 -6.83 -6.43
C ILE A 133 11.45 -5.67 -5.54
N SER A 134 12.19 -4.56 -5.57
CA SER A 134 11.91 -3.36 -4.78
C SER A 134 12.05 -2.13 -5.67
N GLU A 135 11.14 -1.17 -5.53
CA GLU A 135 11.23 0.08 -6.26
C GLU A 135 12.39 0.91 -5.71
N LYS A 136 13.16 1.50 -6.60
CA LYS A 136 14.16 2.49 -6.23
C LYS A 136 13.42 3.69 -5.64
N LYS A 137 13.59 3.94 -4.34
CA LYS A 137 13.20 5.23 -3.76
C LYS A 137 14.16 6.26 -4.30
N ASP A 138 13.75 7.03 -5.30
CA ASP A 138 14.59 8.08 -5.85
C ASP A 138 14.83 9.13 -4.78
N LYS A 139 16.10 9.23 -4.38
CA LYS A 139 16.62 10.29 -3.54
C LYS A 139 16.78 11.51 -4.44
N LEU A 140 15.96 12.52 -4.21
CA LEU A 140 15.97 13.74 -5.00
C LEU A 140 16.75 14.84 -4.29
N GLY A 141 17.50 15.62 -5.07
CA GLY A 141 18.05 16.89 -4.60
C GLY A 141 16.95 17.95 -4.50
N LEU A 142 17.31 19.11 -3.94
CA LEU A 142 16.40 20.26 -3.90
C LEU A 142 16.00 20.77 -5.29
N LEU A 143 16.89 20.64 -6.28
CA LEU A 143 16.59 21.03 -7.66
C LEU A 143 15.55 20.09 -8.29
N ASP A 144 15.70 18.78 -8.11
CA ASP A 144 14.74 17.81 -8.64
C ASP A 144 13.38 17.95 -7.96
N PHE A 145 13.35 18.24 -6.64
CA PHE A 145 12.10 18.57 -5.96
C PHE A 145 11.46 19.85 -6.52
N SER A 146 12.26 20.87 -6.86
CA SER A 146 11.75 22.09 -7.51
C SER A 146 11.17 21.79 -8.89
N SER A 147 11.83 20.97 -9.71
CA SER A 147 11.34 20.56 -11.03
C SER A 147 10.04 19.77 -10.92
N LEU A 148 9.94 18.84 -9.96
CA LEU A 148 8.69 18.11 -9.70
C LEU A 148 7.52 19.05 -9.38
N VAL A 149 7.78 20.09 -8.57
CA VAL A 149 6.77 21.11 -8.25
C VAL A 149 6.37 21.94 -9.47
N GLU A 150 7.32 22.25 -10.35
CA GLU A 150 7.05 22.93 -11.62
C GLU A 150 6.18 22.06 -12.55
N ASP A 151 6.51 20.78 -12.71
CA ASP A 151 5.75 19.83 -13.53
C ASP A 151 4.29 19.70 -13.03
N MET A 152 4.11 19.57 -11.72
CA MET A 152 2.77 19.57 -11.10
C MET A 152 2.04 20.89 -11.39
N SER A 153 2.71 22.04 -11.27
CA SER A 153 2.10 23.34 -11.56
C SER A 153 1.68 23.47 -13.02
N ILE A 154 2.47 22.95 -13.96
CA ILE A 154 2.14 22.94 -15.40
C ILE A 154 0.90 22.08 -15.64
N SER A 155 0.85 20.87 -15.07
CA SER A 155 -0.31 19.98 -15.17
C SER A 155 -1.58 20.62 -14.60
N LEU A 156 -1.52 21.21 -13.41
CA LEU A 156 -2.64 21.92 -12.79
C LEU A 156 -3.13 23.09 -13.65
N LYS A 157 -2.22 23.79 -14.34
CA LYS A 157 -2.57 24.85 -15.29
C LYS A 157 -3.29 24.29 -16.53
N THR A 158 -2.83 23.16 -17.06
CA THR A 158 -3.52 22.47 -18.16
C THR A 158 -4.94 22.04 -17.74
N PHE A 159 -5.11 21.55 -16.51
CA PHE A 159 -6.43 21.24 -15.96
C PHE A 159 -7.32 22.48 -15.85
N GLN A 160 -6.78 23.59 -15.38
CA GLN A 160 -7.50 24.87 -15.32
C GLN A 160 -8.00 25.30 -16.71
N GLU A 161 -7.15 25.19 -17.74
CA GLU A 161 -7.50 25.55 -19.12
C GLU A 161 -8.60 24.63 -19.69
N GLY A 162 -8.51 23.32 -19.48
CA GLY A 162 -9.55 22.40 -19.94
C GLY A 162 -10.88 22.53 -19.18
N ILE A 163 -10.85 22.83 -17.87
CA ILE A 163 -12.08 23.18 -17.12
C ILE A 163 -12.74 24.41 -17.75
N LYS A 164 -11.95 25.43 -18.09
CA LYS A 164 -12.46 26.64 -18.72
C LYS A 164 -13.12 26.34 -20.07
N GLU A 165 -12.45 25.58 -20.94
CA GLU A 165 -13.00 25.17 -22.24
C GLU A 165 -14.32 24.40 -22.10
N LEU A 166 -14.38 23.45 -21.16
CA LEU A 166 -15.59 22.68 -20.87
C LEU A 166 -16.73 23.55 -20.33
N SER A 167 -16.42 24.63 -19.61
CA SER A 167 -17.41 25.56 -19.09
C SER A 167 -17.99 26.52 -20.15
N GLU A 168 -17.25 26.77 -21.23
CA GLU A 168 -17.63 27.69 -22.31
C GLU A 168 -18.47 27.02 -23.41
N LYS A 169 -18.56 25.68 -23.44
CA LYS A 169 -19.50 24.95 -24.30
C LYS A 169 -20.94 25.42 -23.98
N LYS A 170 -21.64 25.94 -25.00
CA LYS A 170 -22.92 26.68 -24.89
C LYS A 170 -23.88 26.07 -23.85
N LYS A 171 -24.23 26.86 -22.84
CA LYS A 171 -25.45 26.69 -22.04
C LYS A 171 -26.67 26.96 -22.92
N SER A 172 -27.18 25.97 -23.64
CA SER A 172 -28.60 25.96 -23.98
C SER A 172 -29.40 25.98 -22.67
N GLU A 173 -30.57 26.62 -22.64
CA GLU A 173 -31.48 26.48 -21.50
C GLU A 173 -31.75 24.98 -21.30
N LEU A 174 -31.17 24.43 -20.23
CA LEU A 174 -31.20 23.00 -19.98
C LEU A 174 -32.59 22.64 -19.45
N ASN A 175 -33.48 22.27 -20.37
CA ASN A 175 -34.76 21.69 -19.98
C ASN A 175 -34.47 20.31 -19.36
N LYS A 176 -34.99 20.10 -18.16
CA LYS A 176 -34.73 18.92 -17.33
C LYS A 176 -36.04 18.36 -16.83
N LYS A 177 -36.11 17.03 -16.66
CA LYS A 177 -37.24 16.37 -16.02
C LYS A 177 -36.80 15.20 -15.16
N ALA A 178 -37.48 15.00 -14.04
CA ALA A 178 -37.26 13.89 -13.14
C ALA A 178 -37.98 12.62 -13.63
N TYR A 179 -37.30 11.48 -13.51
CA TYR A 179 -37.81 10.16 -13.86
C TYR A 179 -37.40 9.12 -12.81
N LYS A 180 -38.27 8.15 -12.54
CA LYS A 180 -37.87 6.96 -11.77
C LYS A 180 -37.16 5.98 -12.69
N LEU A 181 -36.18 5.24 -12.16
CA LEU A 181 -35.46 4.25 -12.97
C LEU A 181 -36.38 3.18 -13.55
N LYS A 182 -37.42 2.75 -12.82
CA LYS A 182 -38.39 1.78 -13.35
C LYS A 182 -39.16 2.28 -14.59
N ASP A 183 -39.28 3.59 -14.77
CA ASP A 183 -39.96 4.20 -15.91
C ASP A 183 -39.03 4.23 -17.15
N LEU A 184 -37.71 4.23 -16.93
CA LEU A 184 -36.69 4.30 -17.97
C LEU A 184 -36.10 2.93 -18.34
N PHE A 185 -36.09 1.98 -17.39
CA PHE A 185 -35.42 0.69 -17.52
C PHE A 185 -36.31 -0.47 -17.10
N ASP A 186 -36.15 -1.61 -17.78
CA ASP A 186 -36.50 -2.92 -17.25
C ASP A 186 -35.38 -3.35 -16.29
N ILE A 187 -35.76 -3.66 -15.05
CA ILE A 187 -34.83 -3.95 -13.97
C ILE A 187 -34.87 -5.45 -13.69
N GLU A 188 -33.77 -6.13 -14.00
CA GLU A 188 -33.67 -7.58 -13.88
C GLU A 188 -32.64 -7.98 -12.82
N LYS A 189 -32.85 -9.14 -12.20
CA LYS A 189 -31.87 -9.79 -11.34
C LYS A 189 -31.29 -11.00 -12.06
N GLY A 190 -29.98 -11.17 -11.97
CA GLY A 190 -29.31 -12.32 -12.57
C GLY A 190 -29.69 -13.66 -11.95
N LYS A 191 -29.28 -14.74 -12.61
CA LYS A 191 -29.67 -16.11 -12.24
C LYS A 191 -28.70 -16.70 -11.21
N SER A 192 -29.21 -17.16 -10.08
CA SER A 192 -28.40 -17.80 -9.02
C SER A 192 -27.74 -19.12 -9.44
N LEU A 193 -28.16 -19.70 -10.57
CA LEU A 193 -27.58 -20.93 -11.12
C LEU A 193 -26.12 -20.72 -11.57
N TYR A 194 -25.74 -19.50 -11.97
CA TYR A 194 -24.40 -19.21 -12.44
C TYR A 194 -23.43 -19.11 -11.27
N THR A 195 -22.72 -20.21 -11.06
CA THR A 195 -21.66 -20.37 -10.06
C THR A 195 -20.36 -20.73 -10.76
N LYS A 196 -19.22 -20.64 -10.06
CA LYS A 196 -17.93 -21.12 -10.60
C LYS A 196 -18.01 -22.58 -11.07
N ASN A 197 -18.70 -23.43 -10.30
CA ASN A 197 -18.91 -24.83 -10.68
C ASN A 197 -19.74 -24.97 -11.96
N TYR A 198 -20.80 -24.18 -12.12
CA TYR A 198 -21.59 -24.18 -13.35
C TYR A 198 -20.74 -23.79 -14.57
N GLY A 199 -19.91 -22.75 -14.43
CA GLY A 199 -18.98 -22.32 -15.47
C GLY A 199 -17.97 -23.40 -15.84
N ASN A 200 -17.38 -24.07 -14.84
CA ASN A 200 -16.45 -25.18 -15.06
C ASN A 200 -17.08 -26.36 -15.84
N LEU A 201 -18.39 -26.61 -15.65
CA LEU A 201 -19.12 -27.65 -16.38
C LEU A 201 -19.61 -27.20 -17.76
N ASN A 202 -19.71 -25.89 -18.02
CA ASN A 202 -20.28 -25.32 -19.24
C ASN A 202 -19.31 -24.36 -19.95
N LYS A 203 -18.00 -24.64 -19.88
CA LYS A 203 -16.93 -23.77 -20.39
C LYS A 203 -17.21 -23.27 -21.82
N GLY A 204 -16.89 -22.02 -22.05
CA GLY A 204 -16.92 -21.33 -23.33
C GLY A 204 -16.42 -19.90 -23.14
N ASP A 205 -16.71 -19.01 -24.10
CA ASP A 205 -16.06 -17.70 -24.16
C ASP A 205 -16.91 -16.55 -23.58
N ASN A 206 -18.19 -16.77 -23.27
CA ASN A 206 -19.05 -15.68 -22.79
C ASN A 206 -18.87 -15.47 -21.28
N PRO A 207 -18.51 -14.26 -20.82
CA PRO A 207 -18.31 -13.97 -19.41
C PRO A 207 -19.62 -14.02 -18.61
N VAL A 208 -19.52 -14.48 -17.37
CA VAL A 208 -20.58 -14.37 -16.35
C VAL A 208 -20.11 -13.42 -15.27
N TYR A 209 -20.83 -12.33 -15.01
CA TYR A 209 -20.47 -11.36 -13.98
C TYR A 209 -21.25 -11.59 -12.68
N SER A 210 -20.58 -11.40 -11.54
CA SER A 210 -21.19 -11.44 -10.20
C SER A 210 -20.99 -10.13 -9.46
N ALA A 211 -20.99 -10.08 -8.12
CA ALA A 211 -20.78 -8.84 -7.36
C ALA A 211 -19.49 -8.06 -7.71
N SER A 212 -18.45 -8.71 -8.24
CA SER A 212 -17.20 -8.04 -8.63
C SER A 212 -17.39 -7.15 -9.85
N ASN A 213 -16.84 -5.92 -9.82
CA ASN A 213 -16.76 -5.02 -10.97
C ASN A 213 -15.44 -5.16 -11.75
N ASN A 214 -14.47 -5.90 -11.22
CA ASN A 214 -13.13 -5.93 -11.80
C ASN A 214 -12.99 -7.01 -12.87
N ALA A 215 -13.65 -8.16 -12.67
CA ALA A 215 -13.55 -9.27 -13.60
C ALA A 215 -14.72 -10.26 -13.46
N PRO A 216 -14.99 -11.08 -14.50
CA PRO A 216 -16.05 -12.08 -14.49
C PRO A 216 -15.88 -13.12 -13.37
N LEU A 217 -16.98 -13.73 -12.95
CA LEU A 217 -16.98 -14.89 -12.05
C LEU A 217 -16.44 -16.15 -12.72
N THR A 218 -16.80 -16.35 -13.99
CA THR A 218 -16.48 -17.52 -14.83
C THR A 218 -16.89 -17.25 -16.29
N TYR A 219 -16.68 -18.21 -17.18
CA TYR A 219 -17.06 -18.13 -18.60
C TYR A 219 -17.86 -19.36 -19.03
N ILE A 220 -18.83 -19.17 -19.93
CA ILE A 220 -19.75 -20.21 -20.40
C ILE A 220 -20.00 -20.15 -21.90
N LYS A 221 -20.41 -21.29 -22.48
CA LYS A 221 -20.72 -21.43 -23.92
C LYS A 221 -21.99 -20.70 -24.38
N THR A 222 -22.90 -20.34 -23.46
CA THR A 222 -24.15 -19.62 -23.74
C THR A 222 -24.10 -18.21 -23.17
N ASN A 223 -25.01 -17.35 -23.57
CA ASN A 223 -25.18 -16.02 -22.99
C ASN A 223 -26.67 -15.71 -22.79
N ASP A 224 -26.98 -14.94 -21.75
CA ASP A 224 -28.34 -14.43 -21.52
C ASP A 224 -28.56 -13.10 -22.24
N TYR A 225 -27.50 -12.31 -22.42
CA TYR A 225 -27.55 -10.96 -22.96
C TYR A 225 -26.54 -10.81 -24.09
N ASP A 226 -26.89 -9.99 -25.09
CA ASP A 226 -26.02 -9.54 -26.17
C ASP A 226 -26.34 -8.06 -26.42
N GLY A 227 -25.34 -7.19 -26.31
CA GLY A 227 -25.49 -5.73 -26.43
C GLY A 227 -24.81 -4.96 -25.31
N GLN A 228 -25.23 -3.71 -25.12
CA GLN A 228 -24.66 -2.80 -24.11
C GLN A 228 -25.69 -2.56 -23.00
N TYR A 229 -25.32 -2.88 -21.76
CA TYR A 229 -26.21 -2.77 -20.61
C TYR A 229 -25.49 -2.23 -19.39
N LEU A 230 -26.22 -1.46 -18.59
CA LEU A 230 -25.76 -1.03 -17.28
C LEU A 230 -26.16 -2.07 -16.24
N THR A 231 -25.22 -2.48 -15.40
CA THR A 231 -25.43 -3.47 -14.33
C THR A 231 -25.03 -2.89 -12.99
N TRP A 232 -25.52 -3.46 -11.89
CA TRP A 232 -25.08 -3.09 -10.55
C TRP A 232 -24.87 -4.31 -9.65
N ALA A 233 -23.90 -4.22 -8.75
CA ALA A 233 -23.73 -5.21 -7.70
C ALA A 233 -24.87 -5.11 -6.68
N THR A 234 -25.54 -6.23 -6.40
CA THR A 234 -26.67 -6.28 -5.45
C THR A 234 -26.25 -6.65 -4.04
N ASN A 235 -25.03 -7.20 -3.87
CA ASN A 235 -24.54 -7.82 -2.64
C ASN A 235 -23.03 -7.65 -2.50
N GLY A 236 -22.52 -7.59 -1.26
CA GLY A 236 -21.11 -7.37 -0.95
C GLY A 236 -20.71 -5.92 -1.15
N PHE A 237 -20.47 -5.54 -2.40
CA PHE A 237 -20.13 -4.20 -2.87
C PHE A 237 -21.35 -3.50 -3.48
N ALA A 238 -22.46 -3.52 -2.76
CA ALA A 238 -23.73 -3.18 -3.36
C ALA A 238 -23.80 -1.71 -3.81
N GLY A 239 -24.44 -1.50 -4.96
CA GLY A 239 -24.65 -0.18 -5.57
C GLY A 239 -23.58 0.26 -6.55
N TYR A 240 -22.38 -0.35 -6.57
CA TYR A 240 -21.43 -0.09 -7.65
C TYR A 240 -21.97 -0.59 -8.99
N MET A 241 -21.76 0.18 -10.05
CA MET A 241 -22.29 -0.09 -11.37
C MET A 241 -21.19 -0.44 -12.37
N MET A 242 -21.56 -1.13 -13.44
CA MET A 242 -20.66 -1.51 -14.52
C MET A 242 -21.41 -1.50 -15.84
N LEU A 243 -20.84 -0.82 -16.84
CA LEU A 243 -21.28 -0.93 -18.23
C LEU A 243 -20.64 -2.19 -18.83
N ILE A 244 -21.45 -3.07 -19.41
CA ILE A 244 -20.99 -4.31 -20.04
C ILE A 244 -21.44 -4.31 -21.50
N GLU A 245 -20.51 -4.62 -22.39
CA GLU A 245 -20.71 -4.68 -23.84
C GLU A 245 -20.48 -6.10 -24.38
N GLY A 246 -21.27 -6.48 -25.39
CA GLY A 246 -21.17 -7.76 -26.06
C GLY A 246 -22.00 -8.85 -25.39
N LYS A 247 -21.56 -10.11 -25.53
CA LYS A 247 -22.27 -11.29 -25.02
C LYS A 247 -21.86 -11.61 -23.60
N PHE A 248 -22.82 -11.69 -22.68
CA PHE A 248 -22.54 -12.04 -21.28
C PHE A 248 -23.75 -12.63 -20.57
N SER A 249 -23.53 -13.07 -19.32
CA SER A 249 -24.59 -13.40 -18.36
C SER A 249 -24.28 -12.78 -16.99
N ILE A 250 -25.29 -12.69 -16.11
CA ILE A 250 -25.12 -12.18 -14.75
C ILE A 250 -25.66 -13.15 -13.71
N ASN A 251 -24.93 -13.33 -12.60
CA ASN A 251 -25.36 -14.19 -11.50
C ASN A 251 -26.36 -13.48 -10.57
N GLY A 252 -26.88 -14.21 -9.58
CA GLY A 252 -27.83 -13.70 -8.59
C GLY A 252 -27.32 -12.57 -7.67
N ASP A 253 -26.04 -12.22 -7.72
CA ASP A 253 -25.46 -11.09 -6.98
C ASP A 253 -25.33 -9.82 -7.83
N ARG A 254 -25.78 -9.84 -9.09
CA ARG A 254 -25.79 -8.68 -9.99
C ARG A 254 -27.18 -8.45 -10.57
N GLY A 255 -27.52 -7.18 -10.78
CA GLY A 255 -28.72 -6.75 -11.47
C GLY A 255 -28.39 -6.03 -12.77
N LEU A 256 -29.37 -5.92 -13.66
CA LEU A 256 -29.25 -5.32 -14.99
C LEU A 256 -30.35 -4.30 -15.23
N LEU A 257 -29.98 -3.18 -15.86
CA LEU A 257 -30.86 -2.12 -16.33
C LEU A 257 -30.90 -2.16 -17.85
N LYS A 258 -32.03 -2.58 -18.40
CA LYS A 258 -32.27 -2.63 -19.85
C LYS A 258 -33.11 -1.43 -20.27
N SER A 259 -32.56 -0.57 -21.13
CA SER A 259 -33.25 0.67 -21.51
C SER A 259 -34.57 0.37 -22.23
N LYS A 260 -35.65 1.04 -21.79
CA LYS A 260 -36.97 1.02 -22.46
C LYS A 260 -37.07 2.05 -23.58
N MET A 261 -36.18 3.04 -23.58
CA MET A 261 -36.27 4.23 -24.40
C MET A 261 -34.99 4.42 -25.23
N PRO A 262 -35.09 4.95 -26.45
CA PRO A 262 -33.91 5.37 -27.21
C PRO A 262 -33.28 6.64 -26.58
N ASN A 263 -32.08 6.98 -27.03
CA ASN A 263 -31.37 8.24 -26.68
C ASN A 263 -31.04 8.41 -25.18
N ILE A 264 -30.83 7.30 -24.47
CA ILE A 264 -30.28 7.31 -23.11
C ILE A 264 -28.80 6.96 -23.19
N ASN A 265 -27.93 7.88 -22.77
CA ASN A 265 -26.51 7.61 -22.58
C ASN A 265 -26.31 6.84 -21.27
N LEU A 266 -25.86 5.59 -21.36
CA LEU A 266 -25.69 4.72 -20.19
C LEU A 266 -24.57 5.18 -19.24
N LEU A 267 -23.57 5.91 -19.73
CA LEU A 267 -22.52 6.50 -18.89
C LEU A 267 -23.05 7.68 -18.08
N TYR A 268 -23.92 8.51 -18.68
CA TYR A 268 -24.62 9.58 -17.97
C TYR A 268 -25.43 9.00 -16.81
N VAL A 269 -26.24 7.98 -17.11
CA VAL A 269 -27.05 7.28 -16.10
C VAL A 269 -26.16 6.64 -15.03
N LYS A 270 -25.07 5.96 -15.41
CA LYS A 270 -24.12 5.36 -14.47
C LYS A 270 -23.62 6.39 -13.45
N ASN A 271 -23.12 7.54 -13.91
CA ASN A 271 -22.49 8.54 -13.04
C ASN A 271 -23.47 9.24 -12.09
N ILE A 272 -24.77 9.30 -12.44
CA ILE A 272 -25.81 9.86 -11.57
C ILE A 272 -26.40 8.82 -10.62
N VAL A 273 -26.58 7.58 -11.09
CA VAL A 273 -27.25 6.52 -10.34
C VAL A 273 -26.32 5.88 -9.33
N GLU A 274 -25.05 5.64 -9.68
CA GLU A 274 -24.12 4.92 -8.80
C GLU A 274 -23.98 5.57 -7.42
N PRO A 275 -23.75 6.91 -7.28
CA PRO A 275 -23.69 7.54 -5.96
C PRO A 275 -24.96 7.33 -5.13
N LYS A 276 -26.14 7.44 -5.76
CA LYS A 276 -27.43 7.22 -5.11
C LYS A 276 -27.59 5.78 -4.64
N LEU A 277 -27.16 4.80 -5.43
CA LEU A 277 -27.18 3.39 -5.02
C LEU A 277 -26.20 3.10 -3.90
N ARG A 278 -25.00 3.72 -3.92
CA ARG A 278 -24.01 3.60 -2.84
C ARG A 278 -24.52 4.23 -1.54
N GLU A 279 -25.28 5.31 -1.60
CA GLU A 279 -25.96 5.89 -0.44
C GLU A 279 -27.07 4.96 0.11
N LEU A 280 -27.91 4.43 -0.78
CA LEU A 280 -29.01 3.51 -0.44
C LEU A 280 -28.55 2.14 0.11
N ALA A 281 -27.31 1.75 -0.17
CA ALA A 281 -26.77 0.44 0.19
C ALA A 281 -26.85 0.19 1.72
N LYS A 282 -27.54 -0.88 2.10
CA LYS A 282 -27.74 -1.27 3.51
C LYS A 282 -26.77 -2.35 3.94
N GLY A 283 -26.11 -2.18 5.08
CA GLY A 283 -25.22 -3.18 5.66
C GLY A 283 -23.94 -2.57 6.22
N ARG A 284 -22.93 -3.40 6.44
CA ARG A 284 -21.62 -2.94 6.92
C ARG A 284 -20.84 -2.36 5.74
N LYS A 285 -20.63 -1.04 5.75
CA LYS A 285 -19.65 -0.38 4.89
C LYS A 285 -18.27 -0.55 5.55
N GLY A 286 -17.36 -1.16 4.82
CA GLY A 286 -15.97 -1.29 5.25
C GLY A 286 -15.21 0.02 5.12
N GLU A 287 -14.20 0.27 5.97
CA GLU A 287 -13.22 1.32 5.67
C GLU A 287 -12.51 0.94 4.36
N ASN A 288 -12.55 1.85 3.37
CA ASN A 288 -11.97 1.66 2.04
C ASN A 288 -12.42 0.35 1.33
N GLY A 289 -13.65 -0.10 1.57
CA GLY A 289 -14.21 -1.30 0.93
C GLY A 289 -13.74 -2.64 1.50
N SER A 290 -12.89 -2.65 2.54
CA SER A 290 -12.46 -3.88 3.21
C SER A 290 -13.58 -4.46 4.08
N ASP A 291 -13.88 -5.76 3.96
CA ASP A 291 -14.94 -6.40 4.74
C ASP A 291 -16.35 -5.78 4.54
N GLU A 292 -16.63 -5.24 3.34
CA GLU A 292 -17.94 -4.69 2.97
C GLU A 292 -19.00 -5.79 2.79
N PHE A 293 -20.14 -5.65 3.46
CA PHE A 293 -21.31 -6.53 3.33
C PHE A 293 -22.56 -5.67 3.21
N THR A 294 -22.74 -5.06 2.03
CA THR A 294 -23.89 -4.21 1.72
C THR A 294 -24.84 -4.89 0.75
N LYS A 295 -26.09 -4.41 0.68
CA LYS A 295 -27.13 -4.90 -0.25
C LYS A 295 -27.94 -3.77 -0.87
N VAL A 296 -28.25 -3.94 -2.16
CA VAL A 296 -29.13 -3.07 -2.97
C VAL A 296 -30.00 -3.96 -3.84
N TYR A 297 -31.29 -4.06 -3.48
CA TYR A 297 -32.25 -4.93 -4.15
C TYR A 297 -32.92 -4.22 -5.34
N PRO A 298 -33.41 -4.95 -6.37
CA PRO A 298 -34.11 -4.36 -7.51
C PRO A 298 -35.21 -3.35 -7.14
N LYS A 299 -36.05 -3.68 -6.15
CA LYS A 299 -37.11 -2.79 -5.64
C LYS A 299 -36.59 -1.45 -5.08
N MET A 300 -35.35 -1.41 -4.57
CA MET A 300 -34.73 -0.15 -4.13
C MET A 300 -34.30 0.68 -5.34
N VAL A 301 -33.78 0.03 -6.38
CA VAL A 301 -33.34 0.67 -7.63
C VAL A 301 -34.53 1.24 -8.40
N GLU A 302 -35.66 0.53 -8.45
CA GLU A 302 -36.90 0.95 -9.12
C GLU A 302 -37.38 2.36 -8.73
N GLU A 303 -37.22 2.72 -7.46
CA GLU A 303 -37.71 3.99 -6.90
C GLU A 303 -36.65 5.11 -6.91
N VAL A 304 -35.44 4.86 -7.40
CA VAL A 304 -34.43 5.91 -7.56
C VAL A 304 -34.89 6.90 -8.62
N GLU A 305 -34.92 8.18 -8.24
CA GLU A 305 -35.21 9.29 -9.14
C GLU A 305 -33.92 9.87 -9.71
N ILE A 306 -33.90 10.10 -11.02
CA ILE A 306 -32.82 10.79 -11.73
C ILE A 306 -33.37 11.94 -12.56
N ILE A 307 -32.53 12.95 -12.76
CA ILE A 307 -32.81 14.05 -13.67
C ILE A 307 -32.27 13.66 -15.05
N MET A 308 -33.10 13.84 -16.09
CA MET A 308 -32.70 13.62 -17.47
C MET A 308 -32.86 14.93 -18.25
N PRO A 309 -31.85 15.33 -19.06
CA PRO A 309 -31.97 16.47 -19.95
C PRO A 309 -32.91 16.12 -21.11
N ILE A 310 -33.74 17.09 -21.49
CA ILE A 310 -34.73 16.96 -22.55
C ILE A 310 -34.63 18.13 -23.53
N ASP A 311 -34.95 17.88 -24.80
CA ASP A 311 -35.08 18.91 -25.81
C ASP A 311 -36.40 19.69 -25.68
N GLU A 312 -36.59 20.70 -26.54
CA GLU A 312 -37.82 21.51 -26.62
C GLU A 312 -39.09 20.68 -26.91
N ASN A 313 -38.94 19.46 -27.44
CA ASN A 313 -40.04 18.54 -27.73
C ASN A 313 -40.27 17.51 -26.61
N GLY A 314 -39.52 17.60 -25.51
CA GLY A 314 -39.58 16.68 -24.37
C GLY A 314 -38.94 15.31 -24.61
N LYS A 315 -38.13 15.15 -25.66
CA LYS A 315 -37.33 13.94 -25.89
C LYS A 315 -35.97 14.04 -25.19
N PHE A 316 -35.35 12.92 -24.86
CA PHE A 316 -34.03 12.93 -24.22
C PHE A 316 -32.97 13.58 -25.12
N ASP A 317 -32.29 14.57 -24.57
CA ASP A 317 -31.21 15.27 -25.23
C ASP A 317 -29.91 14.47 -25.05
N LEU A 318 -29.51 13.77 -26.11
CA LEU A 318 -28.32 12.92 -26.07
C LEU A 318 -27.02 13.74 -26.10
N GLU A 319 -27.02 14.91 -26.73
CA GLU A 319 -25.82 15.75 -26.82
C GLU A 319 -25.52 16.38 -25.48
N THR A 320 -26.53 16.88 -24.76
CA THR A 320 -26.37 17.36 -23.38
C THR A 320 -25.91 16.24 -22.43
N GLN A 321 -26.42 15.01 -22.59
CA GLN A 321 -25.92 13.87 -21.80
C GLN A 321 -24.44 13.58 -22.05
N LYS A 322 -23.99 13.62 -23.32
CA LYS A 322 -22.57 13.42 -23.67
C LYS A 322 -21.69 14.53 -23.10
N ASP A 323 -22.11 15.79 -23.21
CA ASP A 323 -21.36 16.92 -22.66
C ASP A 323 -21.17 16.82 -21.15
N ILE A 324 -22.22 16.41 -20.42
CA ILE A 324 -22.11 16.17 -18.97
C ILE A 324 -21.17 15.00 -18.67
N VAL A 325 -21.23 13.91 -19.44
CA VAL A 325 -20.30 12.77 -19.29
C VAL A 325 -18.85 13.20 -19.53
N ASP A 326 -18.58 13.98 -20.57
CA ASP A 326 -17.24 14.48 -20.87
C ASP A 326 -16.69 15.31 -19.71
N LYS A 327 -17.51 16.19 -19.11
CA LYS A 327 -17.13 16.98 -17.93
C LYS A 327 -16.82 16.10 -16.72
N ILE A 328 -17.65 15.09 -16.46
CA ILE A 328 -17.45 14.15 -15.34
C ILE A 328 -16.14 13.39 -15.53
N LEU A 329 -15.92 12.79 -16.70
CA LEU A 329 -14.72 12.02 -17.00
C LEU A 329 -13.45 12.88 -16.90
N TYR A 330 -13.52 14.14 -17.35
CA TYR A 330 -12.39 15.06 -17.22
C TYR A 330 -12.03 15.35 -15.76
N VAL A 331 -13.04 15.55 -14.90
CA VAL A 331 -12.82 15.74 -13.45
C VAL A 331 -12.31 14.46 -12.78
N GLU A 332 -12.79 13.29 -13.18
CA GLU A 332 -12.27 12.01 -12.67
C GLU A 332 -10.79 11.82 -12.99
N ASP A 333 -10.35 12.20 -14.20
CA ASP A 333 -8.94 12.16 -14.61
C ASP A 333 -8.09 13.12 -13.76
N ILE A 334 -8.54 14.36 -13.57
CA ILE A 334 -7.89 15.33 -12.68
C ILE A 334 -7.70 14.75 -11.27
N LYS A 335 -8.77 14.18 -10.69
CA LYS A 335 -8.71 13.60 -9.34
C LYS A 335 -7.72 12.44 -9.27
N LYS A 336 -7.66 11.59 -10.30
CA LYS A 336 -6.70 10.49 -10.39
C LYS A 336 -5.26 11.01 -10.42
N THR A 337 -4.95 11.98 -11.28
CA THR A 337 -3.60 12.58 -11.36
C THR A 337 -3.22 13.26 -10.04
N ILE A 338 -4.16 13.91 -9.36
CA ILE A 338 -3.91 14.51 -8.04
C ILE A 338 -3.54 13.45 -7.00
N GLU A 339 -4.22 12.29 -6.98
CA GLU A 339 -3.84 11.20 -6.06
C GLU A 339 -2.45 10.63 -6.38
N GLU A 340 -2.06 10.57 -7.66
CA GLU A 340 -0.70 10.20 -8.07
C GLU A 340 0.35 11.21 -7.55
N TYR A 341 0.08 12.51 -7.66
CA TYR A 341 0.95 13.56 -7.10
C TYR A 341 1.04 13.52 -5.58
N LYS A 342 -0.07 13.28 -4.89
CA LYS A 342 -0.06 13.09 -3.43
C LYS A 342 0.84 11.92 -3.04
N TYR A 343 0.69 10.78 -3.72
CA TYR A 343 1.55 9.61 -3.50
C TYR A 343 3.03 9.91 -3.73
N GLN A 344 3.37 10.64 -4.81
CA GLN A 344 4.76 11.03 -5.09
C GLN A 344 5.33 11.92 -3.97
N ILE A 345 4.59 12.92 -3.50
CA ILE A 345 5.05 13.85 -2.46
C ILE A 345 5.17 13.17 -1.09
N GLU A 346 4.23 12.28 -0.74
CA GLU A 346 4.25 11.52 0.52
C GLU A 346 5.46 10.58 0.61
N ASN A 347 5.85 9.97 -0.51
CA ASN A 347 6.96 9.00 -0.56
C ASN A 347 8.31 9.64 -0.91
N LEU A 348 8.35 10.95 -1.16
CA LEU A 348 9.55 11.64 -1.59
C LEU A 348 10.60 11.73 -0.47
N ILE A 349 11.81 11.23 -0.74
CA ILE A 349 12.98 11.39 0.13
C ILE A 349 13.90 12.45 -0.47
N ILE A 350 14.12 13.55 0.26
CA ILE A 350 14.98 14.64 -0.20
C ILE A 350 16.32 14.56 0.51
N GLU A 351 17.39 14.48 -0.27
CA GLU A 351 18.76 14.57 0.22
C GLU A 351 19.25 16.02 0.17
N ILE A 352 19.69 16.51 1.32
CA ILE A 352 20.29 17.82 1.43
C ILE A 352 21.80 17.64 1.35
N ASN A 353 22.35 17.84 0.15
CA ASN A 353 23.79 17.95 -0.02
C ASN A 353 24.25 19.29 0.54
N ASP A 354 25.07 19.22 1.58
CA ASP A 354 25.81 20.36 2.10
C ASP A 354 27.29 20.05 1.97
N ASN A 355 28.13 21.05 1.70
CA ASN A 355 29.59 20.89 1.57
C ASN A 355 30.28 20.60 2.92
N SER A 356 29.50 20.20 3.92
CA SER A 356 29.95 19.85 5.25
C SER A 356 30.69 18.51 5.23
N MET A 357 31.80 18.43 5.95
CA MET A 357 32.46 17.14 6.18
C MET A 357 31.60 16.30 7.11
N LEU A 358 31.24 15.10 6.67
CA LEU A 358 30.42 14.17 7.45
C LEU A 358 31.29 13.07 8.07
N LYS A 359 31.03 12.76 9.34
CA LYS A 359 31.56 11.59 10.03
C LYS A 359 30.41 10.75 10.58
N HIS A 360 30.52 9.43 10.48
CA HIS A 360 29.54 8.50 11.04
C HIS A 360 29.89 8.21 12.50
N PHE A 361 28.86 8.23 13.34
CA PHE A 361 28.93 7.89 14.76
C PHE A 361 27.90 6.82 15.07
N SER A 362 28.21 5.91 15.99
CA SER A 362 27.19 4.99 16.50
C SER A 362 26.21 5.72 17.39
N ILE A 363 24.97 5.23 17.48
CA ILE A 363 23.97 5.80 18.40
C ILE A 363 24.45 5.76 19.85
N ASP A 364 25.14 4.71 20.29
CA ASP A 364 25.63 4.59 21.66
C ASP A 364 26.85 5.49 21.99
N GLU A 365 27.54 6.03 20.99
CA GLU A 365 28.56 7.08 21.18
C GLU A 365 27.92 8.45 21.49
N LEU A 366 26.71 8.68 20.98
CA LEU A 366 26.03 9.98 21.05
C LEU A 366 24.91 10.04 22.09
N PHE A 367 24.30 8.89 22.43
CA PHE A 367 23.09 8.81 23.24
C PHE A 367 23.14 7.77 24.34
N GLU A 368 22.63 8.14 25.51
CA GLU A 368 22.15 7.19 26.51
C GLU A 368 20.79 6.64 26.06
N ILE A 369 20.67 5.31 26.02
CA ILE A 369 19.40 4.65 25.72
C ILE A 369 18.58 4.45 26.98
N ILE A 370 17.38 5.01 26.98
CA ILE A 370 16.38 4.88 28.02
C ILE A 370 15.39 3.77 27.63
N GLY A 371 15.21 2.81 28.53
CA GLY A 371 14.27 1.71 28.34
C GLY A 371 12.81 2.09 28.52
N GLU A 372 11.94 1.20 28.04
CA GLU A 372 10.49 1.31 28.20
C GLU A 372 10.02 0.92 29.60
N GLU A 373 8.89 1.49 30.04
CA GLU A 373 8.19 1.02 31.24
C GLU A 373 6.88 0.33 30.89
N ASN A 374 6.52 -0.69 31.66
CA ASN A 374 5.26 -1.42 31.47
C ASN A 374 4.04 -0.66 32.02
N LEU A 375 3.81 0.55 31.53
CA LEU A 375 2.69 1.41 31.90
C LEU A 375 1.43 0.97 31.13
N THR A 376 0.68 0.05 31.72
CA THR A 376 -0.54 -0.51 31.12
C THR A 376 -1.72 0.47 31.16
N LYS A 377 -2.74 0.26 30.32
CA LYS A 377 -3.97 1.07 30.33
C LYS A 377 -4.62 1.11 31.72
N LYS A 378 -4.70 -0.05 32.38
CA LYS A 378 -5.21 -0.18 33.76
C LYS A 378 -4.42 0.67 34.77
N PHE A 379 -3.11 0.79 34.59
CA PHE A 379 -2.28 1.65 35.44
C PHE A 379 -2.60 3.13 35.21
N ILE A 380 -2.70 3.56 33.95
CA ILE A 380 -3.03 4.93 33.58
C ILE A 380 -4.41 5.31 34.13
N ASP A 381 -5.42 4.45 33.94
CA ASP A 381 -6.79 4.74 34.38
C ASP A 381 -6.90 4.90 35.91
N LYS A 382 -6.03 4.23 36.68
CA LYS A 382 -5.95 4.37 38.14
C LYS A 382 -5.15 5.58 38.61
N ASN A 383 -4.31 6.16 37.76
CA ASN A 383 -3.35 7.21 38.12
C ASN A 383 -3.52 8.47 37.28
N LYS A 384 -4.71 8.72 36.73
CA LYS A 384 -5.01 9.86 35.86
C LYS A 384 -4.45 11.17 36.42
N GLY A 385 -3.88 11.98 35.53
CA GLY A 385 -3.32 13.28 35.85
C GLY A 385 -3.02 14.06 34.58
N GLU A 386 -2.02 14.93 34.62
CA GLU A 386 -1.68 15.88 33.54
C GLU A 386 -0.44 15.50 32.72
N TYR A 387 0.41 14.56 33.20
CA TYR A 387 1.67 14.25 32.53
C TYR A 387 1.50 13.12 31.51
N PRO A 388 1.91 13.34 30.25
CA PRO A 388 1.72 12.36 29.19
C PRO A 388 2.57 11.10 29.40
N VAL A 389 2.02 9.97 28.96
CA VAL A 389 2.70 8.68 28.82
C VAL A 389 2.81 8.38 27.33
N TYR A 390 4.03 8.34 26.79
CA TYR A 390 4.25 8.03 25.37
C TYR A 390 4.45 6.53 25.16
N SER A 391 3.72 5.92 24.22
CA SER A 391 3.84 4.50 23.86
C SER A 391 4.19 4.32 22.38
N GLY A 392 4.19 3.08 21.90
CA GLY A 392 4.44 2.72 20.50
C GLY A 392 3.33 3.07 19.49
N GLN A 393 2.35 3.88 19.85
CA GLN A 393 1.30 4.34 18.93
C GLN A 393 1.71 5.66 18.24
N ILE A 394 1.13 5.98 17.07
CA ILE A 394 1.46 7.22 16.33
C ILE A 394 0.38 8.28 16.57
N GLU A 395 -0.86 7.84 16.76
CA GLU A 395 -2.05 8.67 16.94
C GLU A 395 -1.89 9.59 18.15
N ASN A 396 -2.48 10.79 18.08
CA ASN A 396 -2.36 11.84 19.11
C ASN A 396 -0.89 12.13 19.49
N GLY A 397 0.01 12.08 18.52
CA GLY A 397 1.45 12.29 18.73
C GLY A 397 2.10 11.20 19.60
N GLY A 398 1.49 10.02 19.72
CA GLY A 398 1.96 8.88 20.50
C GLY A 398 1.60 8.92 21.98
N VAL A 399 0.69 9.81 22.41
CA VAL A 399 0.24 9.89 23.81
C VAL A 399 -0.75 8.77 24.11
N PHE A 400 -0.34 7.81 24.96
CA PHE A 400 -1.16 6.68 25.40
C PHE A 400 -2.18 7.04 26.49
N GLY A 401 -1.88 8.09 27.25
CA GLY A 401 -2.72 8.65 28.28
C GLY A 401 -1.93 9.57 29.20
N TYR A 402 -2.54 9.98 30.30
CA TYR A 402 -1.95 10.94 31.23
C TYR A 402 -1.99 10.42 32.66
N ILE A 403 -0.90 10.66 33.41
CA ILE A 403 -0.79 10.26 34.82
C ILE A 403 -0.33 11.43 35.70
N LYS A 404 -0.54 11.30 37.00
CA LYS A 404 -0.26 12.34 38.01
C LYS A 404 1.22 12.59 38.30
N SER A 405 2.11 11.70 37.90
CA SER A 405 3.56 11.80 38.13
C SER A 405 4.33 11.73 36.82
N PHE A 406 5.52 12.32 36.78
CA PHE A 406 6.44 12.21 35.65
C PHE A 406 7.77 11.63 36.10
N LYS A 407 8.47 10.98 35.18
CA LYS A 407 9.82 10.46 35.41
C LYS A 407 10.88 11.33 34.75
N TYR A 408 10.54 11.98 33.64
CA TYR A 408 11.45 12.79 32.84
C TYR A 408 10.96 14.23 32.80
N ASP A 409 11.88 15.19 32.95
CA ASP A 409 11.67 16.63 32.74
C ASP A 409 12.87 17.18 31.95
N GLU A 410 12.90 16.85 30.67
CA GLU A 410 14.05 17.09 29.79
C GLU A 410 13.61 17.10 28.33
N THR A 411 14.55 17.36 27.41
CA THR A 411 14.32 17.21 25.97
C THR A 411 15.14 16.06 25.44
N LEU A 412 14.47 15.09 24.81
CA LEU A 412 15.09 13.89 24.23
C LEU A 412 14.28 13.39 23.03
N LEU A 413 14.84 12.44 22.30
CA LEU A 413 14.10 11.73 21.26
C LEU A 413 13.51 10.44 21.81
N THR A 414 12.31 10.07 21.39
CA THR A 414 11.74 8.74 21.62
C THR A 414 11.55 8.01 20.30
N TRP A 415 11.79 6.70 20.26
CA TRP A 415 11.43 5.89 19.10
C TRP A 415 10.53 4.72 19.47
N VAL A 416 9.61 4.40 18.57
CA VAL A 416 8.71 3.26 18.69
C VAL A 416 9.47 1.96 18.46
N THR A 417 9.36 1.02 19.40
CA THR A 417 10.10 -0.25 19.37
C THR A 417 9.28 -1.42 18.81
N TYR A 418 7.96 -1.28 18.70
CA TYR A 418 7.07 -2.35 18.24
C TYR A 418 5.84 -1.81 17.49
N GLY A 419 5.39 -2.52 16.45
CA GLY A 419 4.26 -2.12 15.59
C GLY A 419 4.70 -1.05 14.59
N ASN A 420 4.45 0.21 14.93
CA ASN A 420 4.90 1.38 14.17
C ASN A 420 6.40 1.66 14.37
N SER A 421 7.22 0.62 14.29
CA SER A 421 8.62 0.66 14.74
C SER A 421 9.48 1.58 13.89
N GLY A 422 10.46 2.22 14.52
CA GLY A 422 11.44 3.06 13.86
C GLY A 422 11.09 4.55 13.81
N HIS A 423 9.82 4.92 14.00
CA HIS A 423 9.42 6.33 14.06
C HIS A 423 9.98 7.04 15.30
N ILE A 424 10.54 8.23 15.08
CA ILE A 424 11.21 9.07 16.08
C ILE A 424 10.38 10.33 16.35
N LYS A 425 10.27 10.72 17.62
CA LYS A 425 9.62 11.96 18.06
C LYS A 425 10.47 12.71 19.06
N LEU A 426 10.54 14.04 18.89
CA LEU A 426 11.09 14.95 19.89
C LEU A 426 10.09 15.13 21.03
N ARG A 427 10.56 14.94 22.27
CA ARG A 427 9.79 15.11 23.51
C ARG A 427 10.46 16.16 24.37
N SER A 428 9.67 17.01 25.00
CA SER A 428 10.16 18.08 25.87
C SER A 428 9.26 18.27 27.08
N GLY A 429 9.85 18.65 28.20
CA GLY A 429 9.16 18.91 29.46
C GLY A 429 8.87 17.63 30.23
N LYS A 430 7.79 17.62 31.01
CA LYS A 430 7.44 16.56 31.97
C LYS A 430 6.66 15.42 31.31
N PHE A 431 7.22 14.20 31.27
CA PHE A 431 6.55 13.04 30.67
C PHE A 431 7.03 11.69 31.23
N ASN A 432 6.44 10.61 30.70
CA ASN A 432 6.82 9.22 30.94
C ASN A 432 6.95 8.44 29.62
N ILE A 433 7.82 7.44 29.60
CA ILE A 433 8.00 6.52 28.46
C ILE A 433 7.36 5.19 28.84
N GLY A 434 6.24 4.86 28.21
CA GLY A 434 5.50 3.62 28.41
C GLY A 434 5.91 2.51 27.45
N ARG A 435 5.03 1.53 27.27
CA ARG A 435 5.29 0.33 26.47
C ARG A 435 5.56 0.64 25.00
N ASN A 436 6.39 -0.20 24.38
CA ASN A 436 6.73 -0.20 22.97
C ASN A 436 7.41 1.11 22.52
N ASN A 437 8.13 1.78 23.42
CA ASN A 437 8.74 3.07 23.18
C ASN A 437 10.02 3.22 24.02
N CYS A 438 11.11 3.72 23.45
CA CYS A 438 12.37 3.93 24.16
C CYS A 438 12.90 5.35 23.89
N GLY A 439 13.84 5.82 24.70
CA GLY A 439 14.39 7.18 24.62
C GLY A 439 15.87 7.22 24.23
N LEU A 440 16.26 8.26 23.49
CA LEU A 440 17.63 8.63 23.17
C LEU A 440 17.93 9.97 23.83
N ARG A 441 18.65 9.94 24.96
CA ARG A 441 19.09 11.13 25.69
C ARG A 441 20.50 11.51 25.22
N PRO A 442 20.74 12.75 24.73
CA PRO A 442 22.04 13.13 24.22
C PRO A 442 23.10 13.13 25.33
N LEU A 443 24.29 12.61 25.03
CA LEU A 443 25.44 12.57 25.95
C LEU A 443 26.24 13.88 25.97
N THR A 444 26.03 14.76 24.98
CA THR A 444 26.67 16.07 24.87
C THR A 444 25.66 17.14 24.46
N LYS A 445 25.97 18.41 24.75
CA LYS A 445 25.18 19.57 24.34
C LYS A 445 25.37 19.94 22.86
N ASP A 446 26.37 19.35 22.20
CA ASP A 446 26.70 19.62 20.79
C ASP A 446 25.86 18.81 19.79
N VAL A 447 24.73 18.26 20.24
CA VAL A 447 23.80 17.48 19.42
C VAL A 447 22.48 18.23 19.24
N ASP A 448 22.11 18.51 18.01
CA ASP A 448 20.79 19.04 17.65
C ASP A 448 19.80 17.88 17.47
N LEU A 449 18.83 17.75 18.38
CA LEU A 449 17.87 16.64 18.34
C LEU A 449 16.89 16.74 17.15
N GLU A 450 16.62 17.94 16.63
CA GLU A 450 15.83 18.09 15.40
C GLU A 450 16.59 17.50 14.21
N TYR A 451 17.88 17.81 14.04
CA TYR A 451 18.74 17.19 13.03
C TYR A 451 18.73 15.67 13.13
N VAL A 452 19.00 15.14 14.32
CA VAL A 452 19.06 13.69 14.57
C VAL A 452 17.76 13.00 14.19
N LYS A 453 16.61 13.59 14.51
CA LYS A 453 15.31 13.05 14.13
C LYS A 453 15.22 12.83 12.62
N TYR A 454 15.65 13.79 11.81
CA TYR A 454 15.57 13.70 10.35
C TYR A 454 16.51 12.65 9.76
N ILE A 455 17.75 12.56 10.25
CA ILE A 455 18.74 11.63 9.69
C ILE A 455 18.59 10.20 10.23
N ALA A 456 18.15 10.03 11.47
CA ALA A 456 18.11 8.72 12.12
C ALA A 456 16.82 7.97 11.83
N GLU A 457 15.69 8.65 11.64
CA GLU A 457 14.39 7.98 11.42
C GLU A 457 14.39 7.07 10.17
N PRO A 458 14.89 7.50 8.98
CA PRO A 458 14.99 6.61 7.83
C PRO A 458 15.85 5.37 8.11
N ILE A 459 17.01 5.56 8.74
CA ILE A 459 17.94 4.49 9.11
C ILE A 459 17.28 3.52 10.11
N PHE A 460 16.50 4.03 11.05
CA PHE A 460 15.76 3.23 12.01
C PHE A 460 14.69 2.40 11.32
N ILE A 461 13.90 3.00 10.43
CA ILE A 461 12.84 2.34 9.65
C ILE A 461 13.42 1.21 8.78
N GLU A 462 14.54 1.46 8.08
CA GLU A 462 15.24 0.46 7.27
C GLU A 462 15.74 -0.74 8.10
N ASN A 463 16.03 -0.53 9.38
CA ASN A 463 16.53 -1.56 10.29
C ASN A 463 15.45 -2.28 11.11
N VAL A 464 14.17 -1.93 10.92
CA VAL A 464 13.03 -2.62 11.56
C VAL A 464 13.00 -4.10 11.16
N LYS A 465 12.79 -4.97 12.15
CA LYS A 465 12.68 -6.42 11.95
C LYS A 465 11.23 -6.89 12.04
N GLY A 466 10.86 -7.85 11.21
CA GLY A 466 9.56 -8.53 11.25
C GLY A 466 8.53 -7.86 10.35
N GLU A 467 7.84 -8.64 9.51
CA GLU A 467 6.85 -8.10 8.57
C GLU A 467 5.50 -7.79 9.24
N LYS A 468 5.09 -8.63 10.19
CA LYS A 468 3.83 -8.47 10.95
C LYS A 468 4.01 -7.93 12.35
N GLN A 469 5.05 -8.41 13.01
CA GLN A 469 5.47 -7.94 14.33
C GLN A 469 6.72 -7.10 14.12
N LYS A 470 6.54 -5.98 13.44
CA LYS A 470 7.57 -4.97 13.24
C LYS A 470 8.13 -4.59 14.60
N SER A 471 9.44 -4.67 14.75
CA SER A 471 10.15 -4.35 15.99
C SER A 471 11.52 -3.75 15.71
N LEU A 472 11.91 -2.78 16.52
CA LEU A 472 13.25 -2.18 16.50
C LEU A 472 13.81 -2.14 17.93
N PRO A 473 14.40 -3.26 18.40
CA PRO A 473 14.93 -3.36 19.75
C PRO A 473 16.18 -2.49 19.95
N GLN A 474 16.41 -2.10 21.20
CA GLN A 474 17.57 -1.27 21.61
C GLN A 474 18.91 -1.86 21.19
N SER A 475 19.04 -3.20 21.17
CA SER A 475 20.29 -3.88 20.79
C SER A 475 20.71 -3.64 19.33
N ILE A 476 19.73 -3.38 18.45
CA ILE A 476 19.98 -2.99 17.06
C ILE A 476 20.31 -1.50 17.03
N VAL A 477 19.46 -0.67 17.63
CA VAL A 477 19.59 0.80 17.63
C VAL A 477 20.97 1.24 18.10
N LYS A 478 21.51 0.66 19.18
CA LYS A 478 22.86 0.96 19.70
C LYS A 478 23.95 0.96 18.63
N LYS A 479 23.87 0.03 17.69
CA LYS A 479 24.91 -0.25 16.69
C LYS A 479 24.70 0.51 15.39
N LEU A 480 23.56 1.18 15.21
CA LEU A 480 23.27 1.94 14.01
C LEU A 480 24.22 3.15 13.92
N GLN A 481 24.67 3.43 12.71
CA GLN A 481 25.55 4.54 12.40
C GLN A 481 24.75 5.67 11.77
N ILE A 482 24.97 6.90 12.22
CA ILE A 482 24.29 8.09 11.68
C ILE A 482 25.31 9.17 11.31
N PRO A 483 25.11 9.90 10.20
CA PRO A 483 26.06 10.91 9.74
C PRO A 483 25.91 12.23 10.51
N PHE A 484 27.02 12.79 11.00
CA PHE A 484 27.07 14.09 11.64
C PHE A 484 28.04 15.02 10.91
N PRO A 485 27.68 16.31 10.72
CA PRO A 485 28.64 17.31 10.26
C PRO A 485 29.70 17.55 11.34
N VAL A 486 30.95 17.66 10.91
CA VAL A 486 32.10 17.91 11.75
C VAL A 486 32.93 19.07 11.22
N LYS A 487 33.61 19.76 12.13
CA LYS A 487 34.61 20.78 11.80
C LYS A 487 35.89 20.13 11.28
N SER A 488 36.83 20.94 10.81
CA SER A 488 38.14 20.48 10.32
C SER A 488 38.98 19.74 11.36
N ASP A 489 38.75 19.98 12.65
CA ASP A 489 39.39 19.26 13.75
C ASP A 489 38.68 17.93 14.12
N GLY A 490 37.60 17.57 13.40
CA GLY A 490 36.82 16.36 13.63
C GLY A 490 35.81 16.45 14.77
N THR A 491 35.65 17.60 15.42
CA THR A 491 34.62 17.83 16.44
C THR A 491 33.25 18.07 15.81
N ILE A 492 32.18 17.70 16.52
CA ILE A 492 30.81 17.85 16.06
C ILE A 492 30.46 19.32 15.79
N ASP A 493 29.88 19.61 14.62
CA ASP A 493 29.46 20.95 14.25
C ASP A 493 27.97 21.18 14.53
N LEU A 494 27.67 21.78 15.69
CA LEU A 494 26.29 22.11 16.08
C LEU A 494 25.65 23.18 15.18
N VAL A 495 26.42 24.09 14.60
CA VAL A 495 25.87 25.16 13.74
C VAL A 495 25.39 24.54 12.44
N ALA A 496 26.21 23.71 11.80
CA ALA A 496 25.84 22.98 10.59
C ALA A 496 24.62 22.07 10.81
N GLN A 497 24.54 21.35 11.96
CA GLN A 497 23.37 20.56 12.30
C GLN A 497 22.08 21.39 12.32
N LYS A 498 22.11 22.57 12.97
CA LYS A 498 20.94 23.46 13.06
C LYS A 498 20.56 24.04 11.70
N GLU A 499 21.53 24.33 10.84
CA GLU A 499 21.25 24.78 9.48
C GLU A 499 20.55 23.67 8.68
N LEU A 500 21.06 22.44 8.76
CA LEU A 500 20.47 21.26 8.11
C LEU A 500 19.06 20.96 8.64
N SER A 501 18.86 20.93 9.96
CA SER A 501 17.54 20.66 10.54
C SER A 501 16.50 21.71 10.15
N ASN A 502 16.90 22.98 10.07
CA ASN A 502 16.05 24.04 9.54
C ASN A 502 15.67 23.84 8.06
N LYS A 503 16.61 23.39 7.21
CA LYS A 503 16.31 23.07 5.81
C LYS A 503 15.33 21.90 5.72
N TYR A 504 15.55 20.80 6.44
CA TYR A 504 14.60 19.67 6.51
C TYR A 504 13.21 20.09 6.99
N LYS A 505 13.14 20.93 8.02
CA LYS A 505 11.88 21.45 8.55
C LYS A 505 11.11 22.26 7.51
N LYS A 506 11.79 23.13 6.74
CA LYS A 506 11.16 23.88 5.65
C LYS A 506 10.62 22.96 4.55
N ILE A 507 11.39 21.93 4.17
CA ILE A 507 10.97 20.94 3.18
C ILE A 507 9.69 20.23 3.60
N GLU A 508 9.62 19.76 4.85
CA GLU A 508 8.41 19.10 5.37
C GLU A 508 7.21 20.05 5.43
N LEU A 509 7.43 21.33 5.73
CA LEU A 509 6.37 22.36 5.63
C LEU A 509 5.91 22.55 4.19
N PHE A 510 6.81 22.57 3.21
CA PHE A 510 6.44 22.67 1.79
C PHE A 510 5.64 21.46 1.31
N LYS A 511 6.12 20.24 1.61
CA LYS A 511 5.38 19.02 1.29
C LYS A 511 3.97 19.05 1.87
N LYS A 512 3.85 19.40 3.15
CA LYS A 512 2.55 19.53 3.82
C LYS A 512 1.65 20.54 3.13
N SER A 513 2.17 21.72 2.78
CA SER A 513 1.39 22.76 2.10
C SER A 513 0.91 22.32 0.72
N ILE A 514 1.75 21.60 -0.04
CA ILE A 514 1.37 21.05 -1.35
C ILE A 514 0.25 20.00 -1.17
N LEU A 515 0.41 19.07 -0.23
CA LEU A 515 -0.59 18.04 0.05
C LEU A 515 -1.94 18.64 0.49
N GLU A 516 -1.93 19.70 1.31
CA GLU A 516 -3.15 20.40 1.73
C GLU A 516 -3.89 21.04 0.54
N GLU A 517 -3.15 21.64 -0.41
CA GLU A 517 -3.74 22.23 -1.63
C GLU A 517 -4.28 21.16 -2.60
N LEU A 518 -3.53 20.08 -2.81
CA LEU A 518 -3.99 18.93 -3.63
C LEU A 518 -5.23 18.27 -3.02
N ASP A 519 -5.27 18.08 -1.70
CA ASP A 519 -6.41 17.52 -0.98
C ASP A 519 -7.65 18.43 -1.08
N ARG A 520 -7.46 19.76 -1.03
CA ARG A 520 -8.54 20.74 -1.26
C ARG A 520 -9.18 20.56 -2.63
N ILE A 521 -8.38 20.39 -3.69
CA ILE A 521 -8.89 20.20 -5.05
C ILE A 521 -9.61 18.84 -5.17
N SER A 522 -8.99 17.75 -4.70
CA SER A 522 -9.55 16.38 -4.78
C SER A 522 -10.93 16.26 -4.10
N LYS A 523 -11.09 16.93 -2.95
CA LYS A 523 -12.33 16.92 -2.15
C LYS A 523 -13.41 17.90 -2.61
N THR A 524 -13.11 18.76 -3.58
CA THR A 524 -14.12 19.69 -4.09
C THR A 524 -15.21 18.92 -4.86
N GLU A 525 -16.45 19.15 -4.47
CA GLU A 525 -17.63 18.70 -5.22
C GLU A 525 -17.88 19.67 -6.37
N ILE A 526 -17.97 19.14 -7.58
CA ILE A 526 -18.19 19.93 -8.80
C ILE A 526 -19.62 19.70 -9.24
N ASP A 527 -20.35 20.80 -9.41
CA ASP A 527 -21.64 20.77 -10.07
C ASP A 527 -21.40 20.77 -11.59
N PHE A 528 -21.91 19.73 -12.25
CA PHE A 528 -21.79 19.53 -13.70
C PHE A 528 -22.97 20.13 -14.46
N GLU A 529 -23.92 20.74 -13.76
CA GLU A 529 -25.18 21.28 -14.28
C GLU A 529 -25.13 22.71 -14.84
#